data_AF-A0A2V8JVF0-F1
#
_entry.id   AF-A0A2V8JVF0-F1
#
_cell.length_a   1.000
_cell.length_b   1.000
_cell.length_c   1.000
_cell.angle_alpha   90.00
_cell.angle_beta   90.00
_cell.angle_gamma   90.00
#
_symmetry.space_group_name_H-M   'P 1'
#
loop_
_entity.id
_entity.type
_entity.pdbx_description
1 polymer ?
#
loop_
_entity_poly.entity_id
_entity_poly.type
_entity_poly.pdbx_seq_one_letter_code
_entity_poly.pdbx_strand_id
1 'polypeptide(L)'
;MIRSRTLVMSLLFGVLVSSTATAQDLSKYRDFQFGMSLESLAKQIHKEASAAKTTHQRPALIQTLQWDQPSYPDPAAKDRSLRSIRFDFYNGELFKIVVTYDPVETEGLTTEDMVEAISAIYGRGDRPERTIPVSVSSVYEDNQKVLACWEDAQYSYNLFRSSYGNVFGLIAISKKLDLVATEAKGEAERLDKLEAPGKELARQMKLEEDKRAAQEKARLITKPKFRP
;
A
#
# COMPACT_ATOMS: atom_id res chain seq x y z
N MET A 1 6.52 81.34 -27.36
CA MET A 1 6.75 80.24 -28.32
C MET A 1 6.86 78.94 -27.56
N ILE A 2 5.89 78.04 -27.78
CA ILE A 2 5.79 76.70 -27.19
C ILE A 2 6.88 75.80 -27.80
N ARG A 3 7.57 74.99 -26.98
CA ARG A 3 8.21 73.74 -27.45
C ARG A 3 8.34 72.75 -26.29
N SER A 4 7.32 71.91 -26.20
CA SER A 4 7.26 70.64 -25.50
C SER A 4 8.34 69.69 -26.03
N ARG A 5 9.07 69.03 -25.13
CA ARG A 5 9.81 67.79 -25.41
C ARG A 5 9.53 66.80 -24.29
N THR A 6 8.49 66.00 -24.49
CA THR A 6 8.19 64.79 -23.75
C THR A 6 9.32 63.78 -23.97
N LEU A 7 9.96 63.34 -22.88
CA LEU A 7 10.93 62.27 -22.91
C LEU A 7 10.30 61.04 -22.25
N VAL A 8 9.80 60.14 -23.08
CA VAL A 8 9.31 58.82 -22.68
C VAL A 8 10.54 57.91 -22.62
N MET A 9 10.84 57.36 -21.45
CA MET A 9 11.79 56.25 -21.32
C MET A 9 11.13 55.10 -20.56
N SER A 10 11.00 54.01 -21.30
CA SER A 10 10.25 52.80 -21.00
C SER A 10 10.92 51.99 -19.89
N LEU A 11 10.18 51.66 -18.83
CA LEU A 11 10.57 50.65 -17.85
C LEU A 11 10.42 49.25 -18.49
N LEU A 12 11.53 48.59 -18.80
CA LEU A 12 11.59 47.18 -19.13
C LEU A 12 11.56 46.38 -17.82
N PHE A 13 10.38 45.88 -17.43
CA PHE A 13 10.23 44.88 -16.38
C PHE A 13 10.56 43.50 -16.97
N GLY A 14 11.81 43.07 -16.85
CA GLY A 14 12.20 41.68 -17.10
C GLY A 14 11.76 40.81 -15.94
N VAL A 15 10.54 40.28 -15.98
CA VAL A 15 10.13 39.22 -15.05
C VAL A 15 10.81 37.92 -15.50
N LEU A 16 11.96 37.63 -14.90
CA LEU A 16 12.52 36.29 -14.87
C LEU A 16 11.57 35.40 -14.07
N VAL A 17 10.59 34.78 -14.75
CA VAL A 17 9.85 33.66 -14.19
C VAL A 17 10.80 32.47 -14.21
N SER A 18 11.65 32.37 -13.19
CA SER A 18 12.30 31.11 -12.86
C SER A 18 11.19 30.18 -12.41
N SER A 19 10.71 29.32 -13.31
CA SER A 19 9.88 28.19 -12.93
C SER A 19 10.75 27.30 -12.05
N THR A 20 10.73 27.53 -10.74
CA THR A 20 11.21 26.55 -9.79
C THR A 20 10.33 25.33 -10.02
N ALA A 21 10.88 24.30 -10.66
CA ALA A 21 10.27 22.99 -10.69
C ALA A 21 10.11 22.56 -9.23
N THR A 22 8.95 22.85 -8.65
CA THR A 22 8.54 22.34 -7.35
C THR A 22 8.42 20.85 -7.52
N ALA A 23 9.29 20.07 -6.88
CA ALA A 23 8.98 18.67 -6.62
C ALA A 23 7.60 18.65 -5.95
N GLN A 24 6.61 17.96 -6.53
CA GLN A 24 5.31 17.85 -5.88
C GLN A 24 5.45 17.18 -4.51
N ASP A 25 4.47 17.48 -3.67
CA ASP A 25 4.25 16.92 -2.36
C ASP A 25 4.22 15.37 -2.37
N LEU A 26 5.30 14.76 -1.87
CA LEU A 26 5.44 13.30 -1.72
C LEU A 26 4.53 12.74 -0.61
N SER A 27 3.85 13.58 0.18
CA SER A 27 2.95 13.10 1.24
C SER A 27 1.65 12.47 0.73
N LYS A 28 1.39 12.54 -0.58
CA LYS A 28 0.17 12.00 -1.20
C LYS A 28 0.40 11.36 -2.56
N TYR A 29 -0.39 10.34 -2.85
CA TYR A 29 -0.52 9.72 -4.17
C TYR A 29 -1.91 10.02 -4.71
N ARG A 30 -1.99 10.80 -5.80
CA ARG A 30 -3.28 11.31 -6.33
C ARG A 30 -4.05 12.02 -5.19
N ASP A 31 -5.21 11.49 -4.82
CA ASP A 31 -6.08 12.02 -3.78
C ASP A 31 -5.91 11.31 -2.43
N PHE A 32 -4.93 10.40 -2.29
CA PHE A 32 -4.68 9.65 -1.05
C PHE A 32 -3.46 10.17 -0.31
N GLN A 33 -3.63 10.64 0.92
CA GLN A 33 -2.56 11.21 1.74
C GLN A 33 -2.09 10.22 2.82
N PHE A 34 -0.79 10.12 3.05
CA PHE A 34 -0.27 9.34 4.18
C PHE A 34 -0.80 9.87 5.51
N GLY A 35 -1.08 8.96 6.44
CA GLY A 35 -1.72 9.26 7.72
C GLY A 35 -3.24 9.37 7.67
N MET A 36 -3.87 9.33 6.48
CA MET A 36 -5.33 9.30 6.40
C MET A 36 -5.90 8.02 7.02
N SER A 37 -7.09 8.12 7.62
CA SER A 37 -7.72 6.99 8.29
C SER A 37 -8.30 5.97 7.30
N LEU A 38 -8.37 4.71 7.71
CA LEU A 38 -9.02 3.64 6.97
C LEU A 38 -10.46 4.00 6.56
N GLU A 39 -11.23 4.62 7.45
CA GLU A 39 -12.63 4.99 7.18
C GLU A 39 -12.73 6.09 6.12
N SER A 40 -11.85 7.09 6.21
CA SER A 40 -11.79 8.17 5.22
C SER A 40 -11.40 7.64 3.84
N LEU A 41 -10.39 6.77 3.78
CA LEU A 41 -9.94 6.16 2.53
C LEU A 41 -11.02 5.25 1.94
N ALA A 42 -11.64 4.39 2.75
CA ALA A 42 -12.66 3.46 2.30
C ALA A 42 -13.84 4.20 1.66
N LYS A 43 -14.31 5.29 2.29
CA LYS A 43 -15.36 6.16 1.73
C LYS A 43 -14.97 6.73 0.37
N GLN A 44 -13.72 7.18 0.22
CA GLN A 44 -13.23 7.80 -1.01
C GLN A 44 -13.18 6.82 -2.20
N ILE A 45 -12.91 5.54 -1.93
CA ILE A 45 -12.93 4.49 -2.96
C ILE A 45 -14.26 3.73 -3.04
N HIS A 46 -15.32 4.25 -2.40
CA HIS A 46 -16.65 3.65 -2.33
C HIS A 46 -16.64 2.20 -1.81
N LYS A 47 -15.81 1.91 -0.80
CA LYS A 47 -15.76 0.64 -0.08
C LYS A 47 -16.14 0.83 1.39
N GLU A 48 -16.51 -0.27 2.02
CA GLU A 48 -16.69 -0.35 3.46
C GLU A 48 -15.34 -0.56 4.16
N ALA A 49 -15.11 0.11 5.29
CA ALA A 49 -13.89 -0.06 6.08
C ALA A 49 -13.72 -1.52 6.59
N SER A 50 -14.83 -2.23 6.78
CA SER A 50 -14.85 -3.65 7.16
C SER A 50 -14.30 -4.60 6.08
N ALA A 51 -14.14 -4.12 4.84
CA ALA A 51 -13.49 -4.87 3.77
C ALA A 51 -11.96 -4.97 3.95
N ALA A 52 -11.37 -4.20 4.87
CA ALA A 52 -9.96 -4.29 5.18
C ALA A 52 -9.62 -5.61 5.88
N LYS A 53 -8.66 -6.34 5.32
CA LYS A 53 -8.15 -7.57 5.91
C LYS A 53 -7.15 -7.25 7.00
N THR A 54 -7.42 -7.73 8.22
CA THR A 54 -6.45 -7.67 9.31
C THR A 54 -5.34 -8.69 9.08
N THR A 55 -4.10 -8.21 9.02
CA THR A 55 -2.90 -9.04 8.87
C THR A 55 -2.27 -9.32 10.23
N HIS A 56 -2.24 -8.33 11.13
CA HIS A 56 -1.79 -8.49 12.51
C HIS A 56 -2.70 -7.70 13.46
N GLN A 57 -2.92 -8.21 14.67
CA GLN A 57 -3.64 -7.53 15.75
C GLN A 57 -2.77 -7.22 16.97
N ARG A 58 -1.60 -7.86 17.07
CA ARG A 58 -0.68 -7.76 18.20
C ARG A 58 0.75 -7.75 17.63
N PRO A 59 1.65 -6.85 18.08
CA PRO A 59 1.44 -5.82 19.10
C PRO A 59 0.63 -4.60 18.61
N ALA A 60 0.50 -4.42 17.30
CA ALA A 60 -0.25 -3.33 16.69
C ALA A 60 -1.25 -3.87 15.66
N LEU A 61 -2.26 -3.05 15.34
CA LEU A 61 -3.24 -3.37 14.32
C LEU A 61 -2.65 -3.03 12.94
N ILE A 62 -2.45 -4.05 12.10
CA ILE A 62 -2.02 -3.87 10.72
C ILE A 62 -3.11 -4.41 9.81
N GLN A 63 -3.56 -3.58 8.89
CA GLN A 63 -4.66 -3.90 7.99
C GLN A 63 -4.29 -3.57 6.55
N THR A 64 -4.88 -4.30 5.62
CA THR A 64 -4.71 -4.09 4.18
C THR A 64 -6.08 -3.94 3.55
N LEU A 65 -6.27 -2.88 2.76
CA LEU A 65 -7.44 -2.69 1.92
C LEU A 65 -7.02 -2.75 0.45
N GLN A 66 -7.66 -3.62 -0.32
CA GLN A 66 -7.43 -3.75 -1.74
C GLN A 66 -8.50 -2.99 -2.53
N TRP A 67 -8.10 -2.25 -3.56
CA TRP A 67 -8.97 -1.71 -4.59
C TRP A 67 -8.53 -2.28 -5.95
N ASP A 68 -9.51 -2.70 -6.74
CA ASP A 68 -9.27 -3.25 -8.08
C ASP A 68 -10.17 -2.50 -9.05
N GLN A 69 -9.65 -2.24 -10.25
CA GLN A 69 -10.43 -1.60 -11.30
C GLN A 69 -11.64 -2.48 -11.66
N PRO A 70 -12.85 -1.91 -11.84
CA PRO A 70 -14.01 -2.66 -12.28
C PRO A 70 -13.76 -3.32 -13.64
N SER A 71 -14.29 -4.54 -13.85
CA SER A 71 -14.12 -5.29 -15.12
C SER A 71 -14.66 -4.56 -16.35
N TYR A 72 -15.60 -3.63 -16.17
CA TYR A 72 -16.13 -2.74 -17.19
C TYR A 72 -15.92 -1.29 -16.73
N PRO A 73 -14.72 -0.74 -16.94
CA PRO A 73 -14.46 0.65 -16.59
C PRO A 73 -15.28 1.56 -17.50
N ASP A 74 -15.84 2.63 -16.92
CA ASP A 74 -16.49 3.69 -17.70
C ASP A 74 -15.48 4.23 -18.73
N PRO A 75 -15.83 4.28 -20.03
CA PRO A 75 -14.94 4.84 -21.03
C PRO A 75 -14.45 6.27 -20.72
N ALA A 76 -15.21 7.05 -19.95
CA ALA A 76 -14.84 8.40 -19.54
C ALA A 76 -13.98 8.46 -18.26
N ALA A 77 -13.68 7.32 -17.62
CA ALA A 77 -12.89 7.29 -16.38
C ALA A 77 -11.45 7.79 -16.61
N LYS A 78 -11.01 8.73 -15.76
CA LYS A 78 -9.66 9.34 -15.83
C LYS A 78 -8.53 8.40 -15.37
N ASP A 79 -8.88 7.26 -14.76
CA ASP A 79 -7.96 6.40 -14.02
C ASP A 79 -7.65 5.08 -14.73
N ARG A 80 -7.81 5.04 -16.06
CA ARG A 80 -7.62 3.83 -16.87
C ARG A 80 -6.27 3.14 -16.66
N SER A 81 -5.21 3.89 -16.38
CA SER A 81 -3.87 3.33 -16.18
C SER A 81 -3.72 2.51 -14.91
N LEU A 82 -4.68 2.51 -13.99
CA LEU A 82 -4.62 1.75 -12.73
C LEU A 82 -5.39 0.45 -12.82
N ARG A 83 -4.69 -0.68 -12.68
CA ARG A 83 -5.33 -1.99 -12.55
C ARG A 83 -5.78 -2.26 -11.12
N SER A 84 -4.91 -1.97 -10.16
CA SER A 84 -5.23 -2.17 -8.74
C SER A 84 -4.35 -1.32 -7.82
N ILE A 85 -4.85 -1.07 -6.63
CA ILE A 85 -4.14 -0.37 -5.56
C ILE A 85 -4.34 -1.14 -4.25
N ARG A 86 -3.24 -1.41 -3.56
CA ARG A 86 -3.23 -1.92 -2.19
C ARG A 86 -2.87 -0.80 -1.23
N PHE A 87 -3.66 -0.66 -0.16
CA PHE A 87 -3.43 0.29 0.91
C PHE A 87 -3.13 -0.48 2.19
N ASP A 88 -1.99 -0.21 2.81
CA ASP A 88 -1.60 -0.82 4.09
C ASP A 88 -1.65 0.23 5.20
N PHE A 89 -2.25 -0.16 6.33
CA PHE A 89 -2.55 0.68 7.48
C PHE A 89 -1.86 0.18 8.74
N TYR A 90 -1.36 1.11 9.55
CA TYR A 90 -0.80 0.87 10.87
C TYR A 90 -1.63 1.64 11.90
N ASN A 91 -2.28 0.92 12.82
CA ASN A 91 -3.23 1.47 13.78
C ASN A 91 -4.31 2.38 13.14
N GLY A 92 -4.76 2.01 11.94
CA GLY A 92 -5.76 2.75 11.18
C GLY A 92 -5.22 3.89 10.30
N GLU A 93 -3.92 4.21 10.37
CA GLU A 93 -3.29 5.25 9.55
C GLU A 93 -2.62 4.67 8.30
N LEU A 94 -2.88 5.28 7.13
CA LEU A 94 -2.27 4.88 5.86
C LEU A 94 -0.76 5.12 5.88
N PHE A 95 0.04 4.07 5.65
CA PHE A 95 1.50 4.19 5.61
C PHE A 95 2.14 3.70 4.32
N LYS A 96 1.45 2.85 3.55
CA LYS A 96 1.99 2.30 2.31
C LYS A 96 0.89 2.13 1.27
N ILE A 97 1.21 2.51 0.04
CA ILE A 97 0.36 2.39 -1.14
C ILE A 97 1.14 1.60 -2.18
N VAL A 98 0.58 0.51 -2.68
CA VAL A 98 1.17 -0.29 -3.75
C VAL A 98 0.24 -0.24 -4.94
N VAL A 99 0.71 0.39 -6.01
CA VAL A 99 -0.03 0.56 -7.25
C VAL A 99 0.45 -0.48 -8.26
N THR A 100 -0.49 -1.15 -8.91
CA THR A 100 -0.24 -1.95 -10.11
C THR A 100 -0.90 -1.26 -11.29
N TYR A 101 -0.10 -0.88 -12.29
CA TYR A 101 -0.63 -0.25 -13.49
C TYR A 101 -1.27 -1.29 -14.42
N ASP A 102 -2.20 -0.86 -15.27
CA ASP A 102 -2.78 -1.75 -16.26
C ASP A 102 -1.79 -2.03 -17.39
N PRO A 103 -1.47 -3.30 -17.68
CA PRO A 103 -0.53 -3.69 -18.73
C PRO A 103 -1.00 -3.32 -20.14
N VAL A 104 -2.31 -3.20 -20.39
CA VAL A 104 -2.85 -2.75 -21.69
C VAL A 104 -2.60 -1.25 -21.85
N GLU A 105 -2.88 -0.47 -20.81
CA GLU A 105 -2.70 0.99 -20.83
C GLU A 105 -1.23 1.41 -20.70
N THR A 106 -0.34 0.49 -20.32
CA THR A 106 1.12 0.69 -20.29
C THR A 106 1.85 -0.09 -21.38
N GLU A 107 1.12 -0.64 -22.35
CA GLU A 107 1.71 -1.36 -23.48
C GLU A 107 2.62 -0.42 -24.30
N GLY A 108 3.83 -0.90 -24.61
CA GLY A 108 4.82 -0.13 -25.36
C GLY A 108 5.60 0.91 -24.55
N LEU A 109 5.18 1.24 -23.32
CA LEU A 109 5.93 2.17 -22.47
C LEU A 109 7.24 1.54 -21.99
N THR A 110 8.31 2.31 -22.15
CA THR A 110 9.64 1.96 -21.62
C THR A 110 9.75 2.34 -20.15
N THR A 111 10.84 1.89 -19.51
CA THR A 111 11.14 2.33 -18.15
C THR A 111 11.37 3.84 -18.11
N GLU A 112 12.05 4.37 -19.12
CA GLU A 112 12.32 5.80 -19.29
C GLU A 112 11.04 6.61 -19.38
N ASP A 113 10.04 6.16 -20.15
CA ASP A 113 8.74 6.84 -20.27
C ASP A 113 8.01 6.89 -18.93
N MET A 114 8.03 5.79 -18.17
CA MET A 114 7.43 5.73 -16.82
C MET A 114 8.15 6.65 -15.85
N VAL A 115 9.49 6.69 -15.89
CA VAL A 115 10.30 7.58 -15.05
C VAL A 115 10.03 9.04 -15.39
N GLU A 116 9.93 9.38 -16.68
CA GLU A 116 9.62 10.73 -17.13
C GLU A 116 8.22 11.17 -16.65
N ALA A 117 7.20 10.32 -16.86
CA ALA A 117 5.83 10.63 -16.46
C ALA A 117 5.69 10.85 -14.95
N ILE A 118 6.34 10.03 -14.13
CA ILE A 118 6.31 10.19 -12.66
C ILE A 118 7.17 11.38 -12.23
N SER A 119 8.29 11.64 -12.92
CA SER A 119 9.16 12.78 -12.61
C SER A 119 8.53 14.13 -12.96
N ALA A 120 7.61 14.17 -13.92
CA ALA A 120 6.80 15.36 -14.20
C ALA A 120 5.90 15.74 -13.01
N ILE A 121 5.58 14.77 -12.15
CA ILE A 121 4.77 14.94 -10.94
C ILE A 121 5.71 15.27 -9.77
N TYR A 122 6.58 14.34 -9.38
CA TYR A 122 7.34 14.42 -8.13
C TYR A 122 8.74 15.03 -8.26
N GLY A 123 9.10 15.56 -9.43
CA GLY A 123 10.44 16.06 -9.72
C GLY A 123 11.41 14.96 -10.14
N ARG A 124 12.71 15.27 -10.15
CA ARG A 124 13.72 14.33 -10.65
C ARG A 124 13.82 13.09 -9.76
N GLY A 125 13.65 11.91 -10.35
CA GLY A 125 13.90 10.64 -9.68
C GLY A 125 15.37 10.21 -9.74
N ASP A 126 15.82 9.55 -8.67
CA ASP A 126 17.11 8.87 -8.58
C ASP A 126 17.00 7.42 -9.06
N ARG A 127 18.11 6.81 -9.46
CA ARG A 127 18.17 5.40 -9.91
C ARG A 127 19.07 4.58 -8.97
N PRO A 128 18.57 4.19 -7.79
CA PRO A 128 19.34 3.39 -6.86
C PRO A 128 19.43 1.92 -7.30
N GLU A 129 20.58 1.29 -7.10
CA GLU A 129 20.74 -0.17 -7.24
C GLU A 129 20.29 -0.87 -5.95
N ARG A 130 18.97 -0.94 -5.73
CA ARG A 130 18.36 -1.63 -4.58
C ARG A 130 17.13 -2.43 -4.96
N THR A 131 16.74 -3.37 -4.10
CA THR A 131 15.47 -4.08 -4.17
C THR A 131 14.56 -3.65 -3.01
N ILE A 132 13.25 -3.82 -3.19
CA ILE A 132 12.25 -3.51 -2.16
C ILE A 132 11.23 -4.64 -2.02
N PRO A 133 10.76 -4.92 -0.79
CA PRO A 133 9.69 -5.89 -0.57
C PRO A 133 8.34 -5.28 -0.99
N VAL A 134 7.66 -5.97 -1.91
CA VAL A 134 6.35 -5.55 -2.45
C VAL A 134 5.19 -6.30 -1.76
N SER A 135 5.43 -7.55 -1.37
CA SER A 135 4.41 -8.39 -0.74
C SER A 135 4.23 -8.12 0.76
N VAL A 136 3.03 -8.40 1.26
CA VAL A 136 2.70 -8.33 2.71
C VAL A 136 3.06 -9.65 3.42
N SER A 137 3.24 -10.73 2.68
CA SER A 137 3.53 -12.06 3.23
C SER A 137 4.99 -12.16 3.68
N SER A 138 5.22 -12.58 4.92
CA SER A 138 6.56 -12.98 5.38
C SER A 138 6.93 -14.41 4.95
N VAL A 139 5.98 -15.18 4.43
CA VAL A 139 6.21 -16.53 3.91
C VAL A 139 6.89 -16.49 2.54
N TYR A 140 6.70 -15.40 1.80
CA TYR A 140 7.28 -15.20 0.48
C TYR A 140 7.75 -13.76 0.30
N GLU A 141 9.06 -13.55 0.35
CA GLU A 141 9.67 -12.25 0.04
C GLU A 141 9.60 -11.99 -1.46
N ASP A 142 8.62 -11.18 -1.86
CA ASP A 142 8.52 -10.67 -3.21
C ASP A 142 9.33 -9.36 -3.34
N ASN A 143 10.64 -9.53 -3.54
CA ASN A 143 11.58 -8.42 -3.68
C ASN A 143 11.68 -7.99 -5.15
N GLN A 144 11.35 -6.73 -5.43
CA GLN A 144 11.40 -6.18 -6.78
C GLN A 144 12.53 -5.16 -6.91
N LYS A 145 13.20 -5.15 -8.07
CA LYS A 145 14.26 -4.18 -8.38
C LYS A 145 13.64 -2.78 -8.54
N VAL A 146 14.23 -1.79 -7.86
CA VAL A 146 13.85 -0.39 -8.03
C VAL A 146 14.43 0.13 -9.35
N LEU A 147 13.56 0.67 -10.19
CA LEU A 147 13.91 1.28 -11.48
C LEU A 147 14.18 2.78 -11.33
N ALA A 148 13.39 3.44 -10.48
CA ALA A 148 13.59 4.82 -10.07
C ALA A 148 12.95 5.08 -8.71
N CYS A 149 13.46 6.09 -8.01
CA CYS A 149 12.96 6.51 -6.71
C CYS A 149 12.82 8.04 -6.62
N TRP A 150 11.75 8.49 -5.97
CA TRP A 150 11.55 9.88 -5.54
C TRP A 150 11.37 9.86 -4.03
N GLU A 151 12.26 10.50 -3.29
CA GLU A 151 12.23 10.45 -1.83
C GLU A 151 12.62 11.77 -1.18
N ASP A 152 12.05 11.99 0.00
CA ASP A 152 12.45 13.03 0.93
C ASP A 152 12.74 12.41 2.31
N ALA A 153 12.81 13.24 3.36
CA ALA A 153 13.05 12.76 4.72
C ALA A 153 11.93 11.86 5.29
N GLN A 154 10.70 12.00 4.79
CA GLN A 154 9.50 11.37 5.35
C GLN A 154 8.89 10.32 4.43
N TYR A 155 9.02 10.46 3.11
CA TYR A 155 8.30 9.69 2.11
C TYR A 155 9.22 9.14 1.02
N SER A 156 8.80 8.06 0.38
CA SER A 156 9.46 7.53 -0.81
C SER A 156 8.48 6.91 -1.78
N TYR A 157 8.68 7.15 -3.07
CA TYR A 157 8.05 6.47 -4.19
C TYR A 157 9.11 5.65 -4.89
N ASN A 158 8.82 4.39 -5.17
CA ASN A 158 9.73 3.47 -5.82
C ASN A 158 9.02 2.82 -6.99
N LEU A 159 9.43 3.17 -8.21
CA LEU A 159 8.97 2.51 -9.43
C LEU A 159 9.69 1.16 -9.53
N PHE A 160 8.93 0.13 -9.80
CA PHE A 160 9.44 -1.21 -10.08
C PHE A 160 8.70 -1.80 -11.27
N ARG A 161 9.24 -2.89 -11.79
CA ARG A 161 8.54 -3.72 -12.77
C ARG A 161 8.50 -5.13 -12.23
N SER A 162 7.28 -5.63 -12.04
CA SER A 162 7.05 -6.97 -11.51
C SER A 162 7.72 -7.99 -12.41
N SER A 163 8.59 -8.80 -11.82
CA SER A 163 9.19 -9.97 -12.48
C SER A 163 8.10 -10.95 -12.95
N TYR A 164 6.94 -10.95 -12.27
CA TYR A 164 5.77 -11.73 -12.63
C TYR A 164 4.82 -10.87 -13.49
N GLY A 165 4.66 -11.26 -14.76
CA GLY A 165 3.72 -10.59 -15.67
C GLY A 165 4.25 -9.30 -16.32
N ASN A 166 5.49 -8.88 -16.02
CA ASN A 166 6.17 -7.75 -16.67
C ASN A 166 5.42 -6.40 -16.55
N VAL A 167 4.63 -6.25 -15.48
CA VAL A 167 3.75 -5.10 -15.23
C VAL A 167 4.49 -4.04 -14.40
N PHE A 168 4.31 -2.76 -14.75
CA PHE A 168 4.82 -1.67 -13.92
C PHE A 168 4.03 -1.53 -12.62
N GLY A 169 4.74 -1.21 -11.54
CA GLY A 169 4.12 -0.86 -10.27
C GLY A 169 4.86 0.27 -9.56
N LEU A 170 4.15 0.93 -8.65
CA LEU A 170 4.69 2.04 -7.87
C LEU A 170 4.40 1.79 -6.40
N ILE A 171 5.43 1.85 -5.56
CA ILE A 171 5.29 1.76 -4.11
C ILE A 171 5.55 3.12 -3.49
N ALA A 172 4.54 3.68 -2.84
CA ALA A 172 4.63 4.88 -2.05
C ALA A 172 4.63 4.51 -0.55
N ILE A 173 5.53 5.09 0.24
CA ILE A 173 5.72 4.76 1.66
C ILE A 173 5.92 6.02 2.50
N SER A 174 5.28 6.05 3.68
CA SER A 174 5.69 6.87 4.83
C SER A 174 6.79 6.15 5.62
N LYS A 175 8.03 6.62 5.50
CA LYS A 175 9.25 5.97 6.04
C LYS A 175 9.14 5.67 7.54
N LYS A 176 8.63 6.64 8.30
CA LYS A 176 8.45 6.48 9.77
C LYS A 176 7.43 5.40 10.11
N LEU A 177 6.25 5.44 9.49
CA LEU A 177 5.20 4.48 9.81
C LEU A 177 5.53 3.08 9.28
N ASP A 178 6.21 2.97 8.15
CA ASP A 178 6.66 1.68 7.60
C ASP A 178 7.71 1.00 8.48
N LEU A 179 8.63 1.76 9.07
CA LEU A 179 9.59 1.25 10.05
C LEU A 179 8.86 0.62 11.25
N VAL A 180 7.97 1.38 11.88
CA VAL A 180 7.22 0.91 13.06
C VAL A 180 6.28 -0.26 12.70
N ALA A 181 5.67 -0.24 11.51
CA ALA A 181 4.85 -1.35 11.03
C ALA A 181 5.70 -2.61 10.81
N THR A 182 6.91 -2.48 10.27
CA THR A 182 7.82 -3.62 10.05
C THR A 182 8.31 -4.21 11.38
N GLU A 183 8.66 -3.37 12.35
CA GLU A 183 9.01 -3.81 13.71
C GLU A 183 7.83 -4.55 14.38
N ALA A 184 6.61 -4.01 14.27
CA ALA A 184 5.41 -4.65 14.81
C ALA A 184 5.13 -6.01 14.14
N LYS A 185 5.36 -6.15 12.83
CA LYS A 185 5.25 -7.45 12.13
C LYS A 185 6.25 -8.46 12.67
N GLY A 186 7.52 -8.08 12.79
CA GLY A 186 8.56 -8.96 13.34
C GLY A 186 8.24 -9.41 14.77
N GLU A 187 7.73 -8.50 15.59
CA GLU A 187 7.31 -8.82 16.96
C GLU A 187 6.07 -9.73 17.01
N ALA A 188 5.10 -9.51 16.12
CA ALA A 188 3.93 -10.38 16.00
C ALA A 188 4.34 -11.83 15.72
N GLU A 189 5.26 -12.04 14.78
CA GLU A 189 5.78 -13.36 14.43
C GLU A 189 6.54 -14.01 15.58
N ARG A 190 7.32 -13.23 16.33
CA ARG A 190 8.02 -13.70 17.52
C ARG A 190 7.03 -14.20 18.58
N LEU A 191 5.97 -13.42 18.85
CA LEU A 191 4.92 -13.80 19.79
C LEU A 191 4.17 -15.05 19.32
N ASP A 192 3.83 -15.16 18.04
CA ASP A 192 3.16 -16.34 17.50
C ASP A 192 4.00 -17.62 17.67
N LYS A 193 5.31 -17.53 17.45
CA LYS A 193 6.24 -18.65 17.68
C LYS A 193 6.30 -19.06 19.15
N LEU A 194 6.27 -18.11 20.08
CA LEU A 194 6.28 -18.40 21.52
C LEU A 194 4.96 -18.98 22.02
N GLU A 195 3.83 -18.51 21.49
CA GLU A 195 2.50 -18.97 21.90
C GLU A 195 2.12 -20.33 21.25
N ALA A 196 2.77 -20.73 20.15
CA ALA A 196 2.41 -21.91 19.37
C ALA A 196 2.34 -23.22 20.20
N PRO A 197 3.31 -23.56 21.06
CA PRO A 197 3.25 -24.79 21.87
C PRO A 197 2.06 -24.79 22.84
N GLY A 198 1.79 -23.65 23.49
CA GLY A 198 0.67 -23.50 24.42
C GLY A 198 -0.68 -23.59 23.72
N LYS A 199 -0.81 -22.98 22.53
CA LYS A 199 -2.01 -23.10 21.68
C LYS A 199 -2.26 -24.55 21.26
N GLU A 200 -1.22 -25.29 20.89
CA GLU A 200 -1.34 -26.69 20.51
C GLU A 200 -1.76 -27.58 21.69
N LEU A 201 -1.16 -27.37 22.87
CA LEU A 201 -1.56 -28.09 24.09
C LEU A 201 -3.03 -27.83 24.43
N ALA A 202 -3.47 -26.57 24.41
CA ALA A 202 -4.86 -26.20 24.65
C ALA A 202 -5.81 -26.83 23.63
N ARG A 203 -5.41 -26.90 22.35
CA ARG A 203 -6.17 -27.55 21.28
C ARG A 203 -6.34 -29.05 21.55
N GLN A 204 -5.28 -29.73 21.99
CA GLN A 204 -5.33 -31.15 22.34
C GLN A 204 -6.24 -31.42 23.53
N MET A 205 -6.10 -30.65 24.61
CA MET A 205 -6.96 -30.77 25.80
C MET A 205 -8.44 -30.60 25.45
N LYS A 206 -8.76 -29.59 24.62
CA LYS A 206 -10.13 -29.37 24.13
C LYS A 206 -10.64 -30.57 23.33
N LEU A 207 -9.82 -31.11 22.43
CA LEU A 207 -10.20 -32.29 21.64
C LEU A 207 -10.47 -33.51 22.52
N GLU A 208 -9.68 -33.73 23.57
CA GLU A 208 -9.91 -34.82 24.53
C GLU A 208 -11.16 -34.60 25.37
N GLU A 209 -11.44 -33.37 25.78
CA GLU A 209 -12.68 -33.02 26.47
C GLU A 209 -13.91 -33.24 25.58
N ASP A 210 -13.88 -32.77 24.35
CA ASP A 210 -14.95 -32.96 23.37
C ASP A 210 -15.20 -34.46 23.09
N LYS A 211 -14.13 -35.25 22.96
CA LYS A 211 -14.22 -36.72 22.83
C LYS A 211 -14.86 -37.37 24.05
N ARG A 212 -14.45 -37.00 25.27
CA ARG A 212 -15.04 -37.53 26.52
C ARG A 212 -16.52 -37.17 26.62
N ALA A 213 -16.89 -35.93 26.29
CA ALA A 213 -18.28 -35.49 26.29
C ALA A 213 -19.13 -36.27 25.27
N ALA A 214 -18.59 -36.51 24.06
CA ALA A 214 -19.27 -37.32 23.05
C ALA A 214 -19.44 -38.78 23.49
N GLN A 215 -18.42 -39.37 24.11
CA GLN A 215 -18.48 -40.73 24.66
C GLN A 215 -19.51 -40.86 25.77
N GLU A 216 -19.59 -39.91 26.70
CA GLU A 216 -20.60 -39.97 27.78
C GLU A 216 -22.02 -39.84 27.22
N LYS A 217 -22.25 -38.93 26.25
CA LYS A 217 -23.54 -38.82 25.55
C LYS A 217 -23.91 -40.14 24.86
N ALA A 218 -22.98 -40.77 24.15
CA ALA A 218 -23.21 -42.07 23.53
C ALA A 218 -23.50 -43.15 24.58
N ARG A 219 -22.77 -43.16 25.70
CA ARG A 219 -22.96 -44.11 26.79
C ARG A 219 -24.36 -44.05 27.36
N LEU A 220 -24.91 -42.84 27.57
CA LEU A 220 -26.27 -42.65 28.09
C LEU A 220 -27.35 -43.24 27.17
N ILE A 221 -27.13 -43.25 25.85
CA ILE A 221 -28.07 -43.80 24.87
C ILE A 221 -27.89 -45.32 24.71
N THR A 222 -26.64 -45.78 24.64
CA THR A 222 -26.32 -47.16 24.29
C THR A 222 -26.43 -48.09 25.50
N LYS A 223 -26.05 -47.64 26.70
CA LYS A 223 -26.03 -48.47 27.91
C LYS A 223 -27.41 -49.09 28.23
N PRO A 224 -28.55 -48.39 28.14
CA PRO A 224 -29.86 -49.01 28.37
C PRO A 224 -30.32 -49.99 27.27
N LYS A 225 -29.81 -49.85 26.04
CA LYS A 225 -30.22 -50.64 24.87
C LYS A 225 -29.33 -51.88 24.64
N PHE A 226 -28.14 -51.89 25.23
CA PHE A 226 -27.17 -52.96 25.07
C PHE A 226 -27.69 -54.25 25.72
N ARG A 227 -27.72 -55.35 24.95
CA ARG A 227 -27.92 -56.70 25.46
C ARG A 227 -26.71 -57.54 25.07
N PRO A 228 -26.05 -58.22 26.03
CA PRO A 228 -24.87 -59.02 25.76
C PRO A 228 -25.18 -60.27 24.94
#